data_AF-A0A6J3L8N5-F1
#
_entry.id   AF-A0A6J3L8N5-F1
#
_cell.length_a   1.000
_cell.length_b   1.000
_cell.length_c   1.000
_cell.angle_alpha   90.00
_cell.angle_beta   90.00
_cell.angle_gamma   90.00
#
_symmetry.space_group_name_H-M   'P 1'
#
loop_
_entity.id
_entity.type
_entity.pdbx_description
1 polymer ?
#
loop_
_entity_poly.entity_id
_entity_poly.type
_entity_poly.pdbx_seq_one_letter_code
_entity_poly.pdbx_strand_id
1 'polypeptide(L)'
;MTCLLKQYKFECRVSSVLNKNNRSYGKNYMFDNCPETCWNSDAGTLQWIIIEFEQEYKISSFEIEFQGGFVGKNCHLEVGNKETKFHESFYPEDKNTIQIFILTNPVKAKTFKFVFNESTDFFGRIIIYKLSLHS
;
A
#
# COMPACT_ATOMS: atom_id res chain seq x y z
N MET A 1 -17.16 8.38 2.31
CA MET A 1 -16.01 7.75 3.00
C MET A 1 -14.92 8.79 3.15
N THR A 2 -14.40 8.98 4.35
CA THR A 2 -13.33 9.96 4.61
C THR A 2 -11.96 9.27 4.45
N CYS A 3 -11.05 9.87 3.68
CA CYS A 3 -9.68 9.35 3.55
C CYS A 3 -8.84 9.79 4.75
N LEU A 4 -8.43 8.83 5.58
CA LEU A 4 -7.68 9.07 6.82
C LEU A 4 -6.30 9.66 6.55
N LEU A 5 -5.66 9.29 5.44
CA LEU A 5 -4.34 9.81 5.05
C LEU A 5 -4.36 11.30 4.71
N LYS A 6 -5.52 11.86 4.36
CA LYS A 6 -5.69 13.31 4.11
C LYS A 6 -6.01 14.09 5.39
N GLN A 7 -6.45 13.40 6.43
CA GLN A 7 -6.93 14.02 7.67
C GLN A 7 -5.90 13.98 8.80
N TYR A 8 -5.13 12.91 8.87
CA TYR A 8 -4.23 12.64 9.99
C TYR A 8 -2.79 12.52 9.54
N LYS A 9 -1.87 12.89 10.43
CA LYS A 9 -0.43 12.68 10.21
C LYS A 9 -0.10 11.20 10.26
N PHE A 10 0.76 10.78 9.35
CA PHE A 10 1.26 9.41 9.25
C PHE A 10 2.70 9.41 8.76
N GLU A 11 3.43 8.36 9.10
CA GLU A 11 4.69 7.98 8.48
C GLU A 11 4.45 6.86 7.48
N CYS A 12 5.14 6.92 6.35
CA CYS A 12 5.16 5.85 5.37
C CYS A 12 6.56 5.24 5.29
N ARG A 13 6.64 3.91 5.28
CA ARG A 13 7.86 3.16 4.96
C ARG A 13 7.55 2.17 3.84
N VAL A 14 8.55 1.90 3.01
CA VAL A 14 8.45 0.93 1.92
C VAL A 14 9.65 0.02 1.95
N SER A 15 9.44 -1.22 1.52
CA SER A 15 10.46 -2.26 1.33
C SER A 15 11.69 -1.78 0.53
N SER A 16 11.47 -1.17 -0.62
CA SER A 16 12.52 -0.70 -1.52
C SER A 16 12.04 0.43 -2.43
N VAL A 17 12.97 1.08 -3.12
CA VAL A 17 12.70 2.08 -4.17
C VAL A 17 13.65 1.80 -5.33
N LEU A 18 13.13 1.74 -6.56
CA LEU A 18 13.90 1.43 -7.75
C LEU A 18 15.17 2.29 -7.84
N ASN A 19 16.34 1.64 -7.90
CA ASN A 19 17.65 2.29 -7.94
C ASN A 19 17.91 3.30 -6.80
N LYS A 20 17.22 3.15 -5.67
CA LYS A 20 17.19 4.12 -4.56
C LYS A 20 16.79 5.55 -4.99
N ASN A 21 16.17 5.70 -6.16
CA ASN A 21 15.82 7.00 -6.73
C ASN A 21 14.50 7.52 -6.14
N ASN A 22 14.60 8.03 -4.92
CA ASN A 22 13.47 8.65 -4.22
C ASN A 22 12.92 9.90 -4.92
N ARG A 23 13.71 10.53 -5.81
CA ARG A 23 13.29 11.72 -6.57
C ARG A 23 12.33 11.38 -7.70
N SER A 24 12.33 10.16 -8.23
CA SER A 24 11.46 9.78 -9.35
C SER A 24 10.45 8.69 -8.98
N TYR A 25 10.76 7.88 -7.96
CA TYR A 25 9.98 6.68 -7.61
C TYR A 25 9.66 6.55 -6.12
N GLY A 26 9.73 7.66 -5.39
CA GLY A 26 9.58 7.68 -3.93
C GLY A 26 8.15 7.37 -3.47
N LYS A 27 8.04 6.79 -2.27
CA LYS A 27 6.77 6.45 -1.60
C LYS A 27 5.75 7.59 -1.50
N ASN A 28 6.22 8.84 -1.45
CA ASN A 28 5.37 10.02 -1.32
C ASN A 28 4.42 10.19 -2.53
N TYR A 29 4.82 9.67 -3.69
CA TYR A 29 4.02 9.73 -4.91
C TYR A 29 2.75 8.89 -4.85
N MET A 30 2.60 7.97 -3.89
CA MET A 30 1.33 7.28 -3.67
C MET A 30 0.23 8.18 -3.09
N PHE A 31 0.56 9.39 -2.66
CA PHE A 31 -0.33 10.27 -1.88
C PHE A 31 -0.50 11.68 -2.47
N ASP A 32 0.17 12.00 -3.57
CA ASP A 32 0.17 13.35 -4.15
C ASP A 32 -1.01 13.63 -5.10
N ASN A 33 -1.78 12.59 -5.46
CA ASN A 33 -2.87 12.62 -6.44
C ASN A 33 -2.41 13.03 -7.86
N CYS A 34 -1.17 12.71 -8.22
CA CYS A 34 -0.64 12.91 -9.56
C CYS A 34 -0.60 11.56 -10.32
N PRO A 35 -1.33 11.40 -11.43
CA PRO A 35 -1.40 10.13 -12.16
C PRO A 35 -0.08 9.78 -12.89
N GLU A 36 0.84 10.73 -13.02
CA GLU A 36 2.12 10.56 -13.72
C GLU A 36 3.27 10.15 -12.79
N THR A 37 3.03 10.09 -11.48
CA THR A 37 4.04 9.77 -10.48
C THR A 37 3.64 8.58 -9.65
N CYS A 38 4.60 7.73 -9.30
CA CYS A 38 4.32 6.49 -8.58
C CYS A 38 5.44 6.14 -7.59
N TRP A 39 5.09 5.29 -6.63
CA TRP A 39 6.10 4.46 -5.99
C TRP A 39 6.43 3.28 -6.91
N ASN A 40 7.72 3.02 -7.11
CA ASN A 40 8.22 1.86 -7.85
C ASN A 40 9.24 1.15 -6.97
N SER A 41 8.96 -0.11 -6.62
CA SER A 41 9.90 -0.92 -5.84
C SER A 41 11.12 -1.31 -6.68
N ASP A 42 12.22 -1.63 -6.03
CA ASP A 42 13.32 -2.30 -6.72
C ASP A 42 12.94 -3.78 -6.97
N ALA A 43 13.74 -4.48 -7.77
CA ALA A 43 13.57 -5.92 -7.99
C ALA A 43 13.69 -6.71 -6.67
N GLY A 44 12.85 -7.74 -6.51
CA GLY A 44 12.87 -8.63 -5.36
C GLY A 44 11.49 -8.96 -4.80
N THR A 45 11.44 -10.00 -3.99
CA THR A 45 10.24 -10.51 -3.31
C THR A 45 10.60 -10.86 -1.87
N LEU A 46 9.79 -10.57 -0.85
CA LEU A 46 8.49 -9.87 -0.86
C LEU A 46 8.63 -8.34 -0.82
N GLN A 47 7.64 -7.62 -1.34
CA GLN A 47 7.54 -6.16 -1.22
C GLN A 47 6.47 -5.78 -0.19
N TRP A 48 6.61 -4.60 0.41
CA TRP A 48 5.66 -4.11 1.41
C TRP A 48 5.60 -2.58 1.49
N ILE A 49 4.47 -2.08 2.00
CA ILE A 49 4.24 -0.69 2.42
C ILE A 49 3.76 -0.70 3.88
N ILE A 50 4.31 0.14 4.73
CA ILE A 50 3.86 0.38 6.11
C ILE A 50 3.35 1.82 6.19
N ILE A 51 2.14 1.98 6.72
CA ILE A 51 1.56 3.24 7.17
C ILE A 51 1.47 3.20 8.69
N GLU A 52 2.05 4.17 9.37
CA GLU A 52 1.98 4.32 10.82
C GLU A 52 1.42 5.69 11.17
N PHE A 53 0.27 5.73 11.82
CA PHE A 53 -0.35 6.97 12.30
C PHE A 53 0.19 7.37 13.67
N GLU A 54 0.00 8.62 14.09
CA GLU A 54 0.35 9.03 15.46
C GLU A 54 -0.52 8.34 16.53
N GLN A 55 -1.75 7.96 16.18
CA GLN A 55 -2.75 7.34 17.05
C GLN A 55 -3.46 6.19 16.33
N GLU A 56 -4.23 5.39 17.06
CA GLU A 56 -5.02 4.33 16.45
C GLU A 56 -6.25 4.88 15.71
N TYR A 57 -6.41 4.48 14.45
CA TYR A 57 -7.59 4.79 13.66
C TYR A 57 -8.27 3.52 13.18
N LYS A 58 -9.60 3.59 13.04
CA LYS A 58 -10.39 2.50 12.48
C LYS A 58 -10.41 2.63 10.95
N ILE A 59 -10.09 1.54 10.26
CA ILE A 59 -10.29 1.41 8.82
C ILE A 59 -11.36 0.36 8.52
N SER A 60 -12.16 0.61 7.49
CA SER A 60 -13.15 -0.31 6.93
C SER A 60 -12.85 -0.68 5.48
N SER A 61 -12.05 0.13 4.78
CA SER A 61 -11.67 -0.13 3.39
C SER A 61 -10.39 0.63 3.01
N PHE A 62 -9.80 0.24 1.88
CA PHE A 62 -8.72 0.98 1.26
C PHE A 62 -8.85 0.99 -0.26
N GLU A 63 -8.27 2.01 -0.89
CA GLU A 63 -8.13 2.14 -2.34
C GLU A 63 -6.66 1.97 -2.70
N ILE A 64 -6.39 1.24 -3.78
CA ILE A 64 -5.05 1.09 -4.32
C ILE A 64 -5.10 1.09 -5.85
N GLU A 65 -4.17 1.77 -6.48
CA GLU A 65 -4.03 1.83 -7.94
C GLU A 65 -2.64 1.36 -8.33
N PHE A 66 -2.58 0.18 -8.96
CA PHE A 66 -1.34 -0.39 -9.45
C PHE A 66 -1.09 -0.01 -10.92
N GLN A 67 0.17 -0.16 -11.36
CA GLN A 67 0.44 -0.38 -12.78
C GLN A 67 0.20 -1.84 -13.13
N GLY A 68 -0.60 -2.11 -14.16
CA GLY A 68 -0.74 -3.42 -14.78
C GLY A 68 0.61 -3.97 -15.24
N GLY A 69 0.81 -5.27 -15.05
CA GLY A 69 2.08 -5.96 -15.17
C GLY A 69 3.00 -5.84 -13.96
N PHE A 70 2.65 -5.02 -12.94
CA PHE A 70 3.44 -4.80 -11.71
C PHE A 70 2.57 -4.87 -10.46
N VAL A 71 1.61 -5.78 -10.46
CA VAL A 71 0.54 -5.88 -9.46
C VAL A 71 0.89 -6.93 -8.41
N GLY A 72 0.63 -6.61 -7.15
CA GLY A 72 0.84 -7.56 -6.05
C GLY A 72 -0.06 -8.79 -6.17
N LYS A 73 0.51 -9.96 -5.85
CA LYS A 73 -0.20 -11.25 -5.74
C LYS A 73 -0.07 -11.81 -4.34
N ASN A 74 -1.02 -12.67 -3.97
CA ASN A 74 -1.10 -13.29 -2.65
C ASN A 74 -0.96 -12.23 -1.54
N CYS A 75 -1.70 -11.12 -1.65
CA CYS A 75 -1.48 -9.97 -0.78
C CYS A 75 -2.22 -10.13 0.55
N HIS A 76 -1.68 -9.51 1.59
CA HIS A 76 -2.36 -9.44 2.88
C HIS A 76 -2.08 -8.14 3.61
N LEU A 77 -3.05 -7.74 4.43
CA LEU A 77 -2.92 -6.65 5.37
C LEU A 77 -2.47 -7.23 6.72
N GLU A 78 -1.44 -6.65 7.30
CA GLU A 78 -1.10 -6.83 8.71
C GLU A 78 -1.40 -5.55 9.48
N VAL A 79 -1.81 -5.68 10.74
CA VAL A 79 -2.16 -4.55 11.61
C VAL A 79 -1.55 -4.70 12.99
N GLY A 80 -1.25 -3.59 13.65
CA GLY A 80 -0.75 -3.61 15.01
C GLY A 80 -0.30 -2.25 15.54
N ASN A 81 0.32 -2.26 16.72
CA ASN A 81 0.85 -1.06 17.37
C ASN A 81 2.38 -1.10 17.52
N LYS A 82 2.93 -2.21 18.04
CA LYS A 82 4.37 -2.46 18.17
C LYS A 82 4.85 -3.50 17.15
N GLU A 83 4.10 -4.58 17.04
CA GLU A 83 4.29 -5.64 16.06
C GLU A 83 3.00 -5.77 15.25
N THR A 84 3.13 -5.95 13.94
CA THR A 84 2.00 -6.19 13.04
C THR A 84 1.72 -7.68 12.96
N LYS A 85 0.44 -8.06 12.92
CA LYS A 85 -0.02 -9.44 12.72
C LYS A 85 -0.94 -9.49 11.51
N PHE A 86 -0.97 -10.64 10.85
CA PHE A 86 -1.91 -10.91 9.77
C PHE A 86 -3.35 -10.53 10.18
N HIS A 87 -4.05 -9.82 9.31
CA HIS A 87 -5.44 -9.41 9.51
C HIS A 87 -6.34 -10.01 8.44
N GLU A 88 -6.11 -9.67 7.17
CA GLU A 88 -6.99 -10.10 6.07
C GLU A 88 -6.23 -10.13 4.74
N SER A 89 -6.51 -11.13 3.89
CA SER A 89 -5.96 -11.23 2.54
C SER A 89 -6.75 -10.38 1.54
N PHE A 90 -6.08 -9.91 0.50
CA PHE A 90 -6.74 -9.21 -0.62
C PHE A 90 -6.09 -9.58 -1.95
N TYR A 91 -6.86 -9.49 -3.03
CA TYR A 91 -6.49 -10.02 -4.35
C TYR A 91 -6.69 -8.96 -5.42
N PRO A 92 -5.66 -8.16 -5.73
CA PRO A 92 -5.73 -7.18 -6.80
C PRO A 92 -5.83 -7.82 -8.19
N GLU A 93 -6.63 -7.22 -9.06
CA GLU A 93 -6.67 -7.50 -10.48
C GLU A 93 -5.51 -6.82 -11.20
N ASP A 94 -5.00 -7.45 -12.25
CA ASP A 94 -3.88 -6.94 -13.05
C ASP A 94 -4.34 -5.83 -14.02
N LYS A 95 -4.59 -4.62 -13.49
CA LYS A 95 -5.11 -3.48 -14.27
C LYS A 95 -4.70 -2.11 -13.70
N ASN A 96 -4.66 -1.11 -14.59
CA ASN A 96 -4.29 0.29 -14.29
C ASN A 96 -5.52 1.13 -13.89
N THR A 97 -6.31 0.66 -12.93
CA THR A 97 -7.45 1.41 -12.42
C THR A 97 -7.48 1.32 -10.91
N ILE A 98 -8.03 2.34 -10.25
CA ILE A 98 -8.30 2.30 -8.81
C ILE A 98 -9.15 1.06 -8.47
N GLN A 99 -8.68 0.30 -7.49
CA GLN A 99 -9.37 -0.86 -6.92
C GLN A 99 -9.71 -0.58 -5.47
N ILE A 100 -10.93 -0.93 -5.07
CA ILE A 100 -11.46 -0.70 -3.72
C ILE A 100 -11.58 -2.04 -3.02
N PHE A 101 -10.94 -2.16 -1.85
CA PHE A 101 -11.00 -3.34 -1.01
C PHE A 101 -11.74 -3.00 0.27
N ILE A 102 -12.90 -3.63 0.47
CA ILE A 102 -13.67 -3.53 1.70
C ILE A 102 -13.19 -4.63 2.63
N LEU A 103 -12.78 -4.25 3.85
CA LEU A 103 -12.36 -5.22 4.86
C LEU A 103 -13.60 -5.91 5.41
N THR A 104 -13.56 -7.25 5.43
CA THR A 104 -14.60 -8.07 6.06
C THR A 104 -14.71 -7.74 7.54
N ASN A 105 -13.57 -7.50 8.20
CA ASN A 105 -13.51 -7.10 9.60
C ASN A 105 -12.83 -5.72 9.72
N PRO A 106 -13.61 -4.62 9.80
CA PRO A 106 -13.05 -3.30 10.07
C PRO A 106 -12.21 -3.30 11.35
N VAL A 107 -11.02 -2.71 11.29
CA VAL A 107 -10.01 -2.86 12.33
C VAL A 107 -9.45 -1.52 12.77
N LYS A 108 -9.22 -1.38 14.07
CA LYS A 108 -8.61 -0.21 14.69
C LYS A 108 -7.17 -0.55 15.09
N ALA A 109 -6.21 0.18 14.53
CA ALA A 109 -4.80 0.00 14.80
C ALA A 109 -4.02 1.30 14.52
N LYS A 110 -2.79 1.37 15.00
CA LYS A 110 -1.87 2.47 14.71
C LYS A 110 -1.09 2.23 13.41
N THR A 111 -0.70 0.98 13.16
CA THR A 111 0.16 0.58 12.05
C THR A 111 -0.57 -0.40 11.13
N PHE A 112 -0.50 -0.12 9.83
CA PHE A 112 -1.09 -0.90 8.75
C PHE A 112 0.00 -1.24 7.75
N LYS A 113 0.26 -2.54 7.54
CA LYS A 113 1.30 -3.04 6.65
C LYS A 113 0.68 -3.86 5.53
N PHE A 114 0.78 -3.35 4.33
CA PHE A 114 0.40 -4.05 3.11
C PHE A 114 1.57 -4.90 2.66
N VAL A 115 1.36 -6.21 2.52
CA VAL A 115 2.37 -7.16 2.10
C VAL A 115 1.99 -7.75 0.75
N PHE A 116 2.95 -7.75 -0.17
CA PHE A 116 2.84 -8.31 -1.51
C PHE A 116 3.80 -9.50 -1.58
N ASN A 117 3.28 -10.71 -1.37
CA ASN A 117 4.11 -11.93 -1.30
C ASN A 117 4.65 -12.32 -2.69
N GLU A 118 3.97 -11.92 -3.75
CA GLU A 118 4.35 -12.15 -5.15
C GLU A 118 3.97 -10.94 -6.01
N SER A 119 4.37 -10.92 -7.28
CA SER A 119 3.99 -9.90 -8.27
C SER A 119 3.58 -10.50 -9.61
N THR A 120 2.85 -9.76 -10.44
CA THR A 120 2.70 -10.05 -11.87
C THR A 120 3.98 -9.78 -12.66
N ASP A 121 4.86 -8.90 -12.16
CA ASP A 121 6.18 -8.65 -12.76
C ASP A 121 7.15 -9.80 -12.48
N PHE A 122 7.89 -10.22 -13.51
CA PHE A 122 8.85 -11.32 -13.42
C PHE A 122 9.96 -11.09 -12.38
N PHE A 123 10.36 -9.83 -12.15
CA PHE A 123 11.40 -9.48 -11.18
C PHE A 123 10.84 -9.14 -9.79
N GLY A 124 9.54 -9.36 -9.55
CA GLY A 124 8.91 -9.12 -8.26
C GLY A 124 8.60 -7.65 -7.96
N ARG A 125 8.74 -6.75 -8.95
CA ARG A 125 8.52 -5.31 -8.73
C ARG A 125 7.04 -4.99 -8.54
N ILE A 126 6.78 -3.95 -7.76
CA ILE A 126 5.45 -3.39 -7.53
C ILE A 126 5.47 -1.90 -7.90
N ILE A 127 4.46 -1.46 -8.65
CA ILE A 127 4.27 -0.05 -8.99
C ILE A 127 2.88 0.38 -8.54
N ILE A 128 2.81 1.42 -7.72
CA ILE A 128 1.57 1.96 -7.16
C ILE A 128 1.53 3.48 -7.35
N TYR A 129 0.45 3.95 -7.98
CA TYR A 129 0.16 5.36 -8.20
C TYR A 129 -0.62 5.98 -7.03
N LYS A 130 -1.48 5.20 -6.39
CA LYS A 130 -2.34 5.70 -5.31
C LYS A 130 -2.54 4.65 -4.21
N LEU A 131 -2.50 5.12 -2.96
CA LEU A 131 -2.96 4.37 -1.79
C LEU A 131 -3.82 5.29 -0.91
N SER A 132 -4.98 4.81 -0.45
CA SER A 132 -5.85 5.55 0.47
C SER A 132 -6.52 4.61 1.47
N LEU A 133 -6.66 5.03 2.72
CA LEU A 133 -7.30 4.27 3.81
C LEU A 133 -8.57 5.01 4.24
N HIS A 134 -9.67 4.29 4.44
CA HIS A 134 -10.98 4.84 4.74
C HIS A 134 -11.61 4.19 5.98
N SER A 135 -12.29 5.00 6.80
CA SER A 135 -13.11 4.56 7.93
C SER A 135 -14.57 4.35 7.54
#